data_AF-A0A356FBE2-F1
#
_entry.id   AF-A0A356FBE2-F1
#
_cell.length_a   1.000
_cell.length_b   1.000
_cell.length_c   1.000
_cell.angle_alpha   90.00
_cell.angle_beta   90.00
_cell.angle_gamma   90.00
#
_symmetry.space_group_name_H-M   'P 1'
#
loop_
_entity.id
_entity.type
_entity.pdbx_description
1 polymer ?
#
loop_
_entity_poly.entity_id
_entity_poly.type
_entity_poly.pdbx_seq_one_letter_code
_entity_poly.pdbx_strand_id
1 'polypeptide(L)' 'MKWLYLAACLGLASTNATGTPATDGKKVRRPNVVILFTDDQGTLDARCFGSQDLRTPSIDKLAKTGVRFTQA' A
#
# COMPACT_ATOMS: atom_id res chain seq x y z
N MET A 1 5.23 56.18 -38.04
CA MET A 1 3.96 56.30 -38.78
C MET A 1 3.06 55.14 -38.33
N LYS A 2 2.43 55.24 -37.15
CA LYS A 2 0.97 55.48 -36.98
C LYS A 2 0.13 54.68 -37.98
N TRP A 3 -0.19 53.43 -37.63
CA TRP A 3 -1.53 52.86 -37.86
C TRP A 3 -2.11 52.49 -36.49
N LEU A 4 -3.15 53.25 -36.16
CA LEU A 4 -4.02 53.19 -34.99
C LEU A 4 -5.27 52.38 -35.37
N TYR A 5 -6.11 52.10 -34.38
CA TYR A 5 -7.48 51.51 -34.38
C TYR A 5 -7.50 50.07 -33.85
N LEU A 6 -7.58 49.84 -32.54
CA LEU A 6 -8.67 50.15 -31.58
C LEU A 6 -9.92 49.30 -31.85
N ALA A 7 -10.06 48.19 -31.14
CA ALA A 7 -11.36 47.60 -30.81
C ALA A 7 -11.26 47.00 -29.40
N ALA A 8 -11.92 47.68 -28.48
CA ALA A 8 -12.11 47.27 -27.11
C ALA A 8 -12.99 46.00 -27.05
N CYS A 9 -12.49 44.96 -26.39
CA CYS A 9 -13.33 43.97 -25.74
C CYS A 9 -12.91 43.89 -24.28
N LEU A 10 -13.45 44.82 -23.51
CA LEU A 10 -13.56 44.73 -22.06
C LEU A 10 -14.58 43.60 -21.78
N GLY A 11 -14.09 42.36 -21.78
CA GLY A 11 -14.88 41.15 -21.54
C GLY A 11 -14.62 40.63 -20.13
N LEU A 12 -15.68 40.65 -19.32
CA LEU A 12 -15.79 40.14 -17.95
C LEU A 12 -15.13 38.77 -17.73
N ALA A 13 -14.62 38.62 -16.50
CA ALA A 13 -14.02 37.46 -15.90
C ALA A 13 -14.70 36.11 -16.19
N SER A 14 -13.88 35.10 -16.47
CA SER A 14 -13.86 33.89 -15.63
C SER A 14 -12.46 33.29 -15.73
N THR A 15 -11.59 33.62 -14.79
CA THR A 15 -10.45 32.74 -14.48
C THR A 15 -11.06 31.47 -13.90
N ASN A 16 -11.36 30.50 -14.76
CA ASN A 16 -11.56 29.14 -14.29
C ASN A 16 -10.23 28.73 -13.70
N ALA A 17 -10.12 28.88 -12.37
CA ALA A 17 -9.13 28.19 -11.59
C ALA A 17 -9.37 26.71 -11.85
N THR A 18 -8.68 26.17 -12.85
CA THR A 18 -8.44 24.74 -12.96
C THR A 18 -7.64 24.41 -11.70
N GLY A 19 -8.37 24.10 -10.64
CA GLY A 19 -7.82 23.44 -9.47
C GLY A 19 -7.20 22.18 -10.02
N THR A 20 -5.87 22.19 -10.16
CA THR A 20 -5.10 20.99 -10.33
C THR A 20 -5.58 20.06 -9.23
N PRO A 21 -6.20 18.90 -9.53
CA PRO A 21 -6.47 17.95 -8.48
C PRO A 21 -5.11 17.70 -7.85
N ALA A 22 -4.97 18.07 -6.59
CA ALA A 22 -3.78 17.75 -5.84
C ALA A 22 -3.68 16.23 -5.95
N THR A 23 -2.74 15.77 -6.76
CA THR A 23 -2.38 14.36 -6.81
C THR A 23 -1.89 14.08 -5.41
N ASP A 24 -2.80 13.56 -4.57
CA ASP A 24 -2.47 13.03 -3.26
C ASP A 24 -1.61 11.81 -3.56
N GLY A 25 -0.33 12.09 -3.77
CA GLY A 25 0.70 11.12 -4.03
C GLY A 25 0.82 10.34 -2.75
N LYS A 26 -0.03 9.32 -2.59
CA LYS A 26 0.17 8.24 -1.64
C LYS A 26 1.58 7.73 -1.91
N LYS A 27 2.55 8.28 -1.18
CA LYS A 27 3.91 7.76 -1.15
C LYS A 27 3.72 6.29 -0.82
N VAL A 28 4.10 5.42 -1.75
CA VAL A 28 4.04 3.98 -1.55
C VAL A 28 4.90 3.71 -0.32
N ARG A 29 4.23 3.51 0.81
CA ARG A 29 4.90 3.39 2.08
C ARG A 29 5.61 2.04 2.04
N ARG A 30 6.93 2.05 2.20
CA ARG A 30 7.71 0.82 2.20
C ARG A 30 7.12 -0.11 3.27
N PRO A 31 6.85 -1.39 2.96
CA PRO A 31 6.35 -2.32 3.96
C PRO A 31 7.40 -2.52 5.05
N ASN A 32 6.94 -2.75 6.27
CA ASN A 32 7.82 -3.16 7.36
C ASN A 32 8.09 -4.66 7.22
N VAL A 33 9.32 -5.07 7.49
CA VAL A 33 9.72 -6.49 7.51
C VAL A 33 9.96 -6.88 8.97
N VAL A 34 9.28 -7.93 9.43
CA VAL A 34 9.46 -8.50 10.77
C VAL A 34 9.82 -9.97 10.59
N ILE A 35 10.95 -10.38 11.16
CA ILE A 35 11.40 -11.77 11.15
C ILE A 35 11.17 -12.33 12.54
N LEU A 36 10.39 -13.41 12.61
CA LEU A 36 10.22 -14.21 13.82
C LEU A 36 11.00 -15.50 13.58
N PHE A 37 11.93 -15.80 14.47
CA PHE A 37 12.78 -16.98 14.38
C PHE A 37 12.73 -17.72 15.72
N THR A 38 12.70 -19.04 15.64
CA THR A 38 12.55 -19.95 16.78
C THR A 38 13.68 -20.96 16.74
N ASP A 39 14.22 -21.29 17.89
CA ASP A 39 15.26 -22.30 18.03
C ASP A 39 14.64 -23.71 18.02
N ASP A 40 15.30 -24.66 17.35
CA ASP A 40 14.95 -26.09 17.27
C ASP A 40 13.48 -26.43 16.96
N GLN A 41 12.72 -25.54 16.31
CA GLN A 41 11.33 -25.81 15.95
C GLN A 41 11.27 -26.72 14.71
N GLY A 42 10.83 -27.96 14.91
CA GLY A 42 10.58 -28.95 13.86
C GLY A 42 9.18 -28.86 13.26
N THR A 43 8.94 -29.68 12.23
CA THR A 43 7.66 -29.71 11.50
C THR A 43 6.47 -30.01 12.41
N LEU A 44 6.61 -30.90 13.39
CA LEU A 44 5.50 -31.28 14.27
C LEU A 44 5.28 -30.30 15.44
N ASP A 45 6.03 -29.20 15.51
CA ASP A 45 5.95 -28.23 16.61
C ASP A 45 4.97 -27.08 16.36
N ALA A 46 4.33 -27.04 15.18
CA ALA A 46 3.18 -26.16 14.94
C ALA A 46 1.98 -26.93 14.42
N ARG A 47 0.79 -26.54 14.90
CA ARG A 47 -0.47 -27.18 14.54
C ARG A 47 -0.76 -27.10 13.06
N CYS A 48 -0.40 -25.99 12.42
CA CYS A 48 -0.55 -25.84 10.98
C CYS A 48 0.25 -26.88 10.17
N PHE A 49 1.24 -27.58 10.75
CA PHE A 49 1.99 -28.66 10.09
C PHE A 49 1.57 -30.07 10.51
N GLY A 50 0.50 -30.21 11.30
CA GLY A 50 -0.10 -31.51 11.65
C GLY A 50 0.05 -31.92 13.11
N SER A 51 0.61 -31.06 13.97
CA SER A 51 0.62 -31.30 15.42
C SER A 51 -0.81 -31.43 15.96
N GLN A 52 -1.09 -32.48 16.74
CA GLN A 52 -2.40 -32.72 17.34
C GLN A 52 -2.52 -32.10 18.74
N ASP A 53 -1.41 -32.06 19.47
CA ASP A 53 -1.37 -31.65 20.88
C ASP A 53 -1.02 -30.16 21.05
N LEU A 54 -0.23 -29.59 20.14
CA LEU A 54 0.23 -28.21 20.25
C LEU A 54 -0.82 -27.23 19.73
N ARG A 55 -1.01 -26.15 20.49
CA ARG A 55 -1.92 -25.06 20.14
C ARG A 55 -1.13 -23.80 19.79
N THR A 56 -1.05 -23.49 18.51
CA THR A 56 -0.26 -22.36 17.98
C THR A 56 -1.12 -21.32 17.26
N PRO A 57 -2.14 -20.72 17.91
CA PRO A 57 -3.19 -19.94 17.22
C PRO A 57 -2.66 -18.76 16.41
N SER A 58 -1.59 -18.09 16.85
CA SER A 58 -0.98 -16.97 16.12
C SER A 58 -0.26 -17.45 14.86
N ILE A 59 0.52 -18.54 14.95
CA ILE A 59 1.21 -19.15 13.81
C ILE A 59 0.19 -19.73 12.84
N ASP A 60 -0.86 -20.38 13.35
CA ASP A 60 -1.94 -20.96 12.55
C ASP A 60 -2.68 -19.88 11.76
N LYS A 61 -2.95 -18.72 12.39
CA LYS A 61 -3.56 -17.57 11.72
C LYS A 61 -2.65 -17.05 10.60
N LEU A 62 -1.35 -16.88 10.87
CA LEU A 62 -0.38 -16.46 9.86
C LEU A 62 -0.30 -17.44 8.68
N ALA A 63 -0.29 -18.74 8.96
CA ALA A 63 -0.30 -19.78 7.93
C ALA A 63 -1.60 -19.81 7.11
N LYS A 64 -2.74 -19.48 7.73
CA LYS A 64 -4.06 -19.41 7.05
C LYS A 64 -4.22 -18.15 6.19
N THR A 65 -3.69 -17.01 6.62
CA THR A 65 -3.85 -15.73 5.91
C THR A 65 -2.67 -15.40 5.00
N GLY A 66 -1.58 -16.15 5.08
CA GLY A 66 -0.35 -15.93 4.33
C GLY A 66 0.02 -17.13 3.46
N VAL A 67 1.32 -17.30 3.25
CA VAL A 67 1.89 -18.42 2.48
C VAL A 67 2.66 -19.31 3.45
N ARG A 68 2.44 -20.62 3.35
CA ARG A 68 3.13 -21.64 4.15
C ARG A 68 4.03 -22.47 3.25
N PHE A 69 5.30 -22.57 3.62
CA PHE A 69 6.26 -23.46 2.98
C PHE A 69 6.26 -24.81 3.71
N THR A 70 6.13 -25.92 2.98
CA THR A 70 6.01 -27.28 3.55
C THR A 70 7.22 -28.17 3.25
N GLN A 71 8.21 -27.64 2.54
CA GLN A 71 9.45 -28.32 2.11
C GLN A 71 10.57 -27.27 2.20
N ALA A 72 11.00 -26.95 3.42
CA ALA A 72 12.01 -25.95 3.71
C ALA A 72 13.26 -26.62 4.27
#